data_AF-A0A423NKK8-F1
#
_entry.id   AF-A0A423NKK8-F1
#
_cell.length_a   1.000
_cell.length_b   1.000
_cell.length_c   1.000
_cell.angle_alpha   90.00
_cell.angle_beta   90.00
_cell.angle_gamma   90.00
#
_symmetry.space_group_name_H-M   'P 1'
#
loop_
_entity.id
_entity.type
_entity.pdbx_description
1 polymer ?
#
loop_
_entity_poly.entity_id
_entity_poly.type
_entity_poly.pdbx_seq_one_letter_code
_entity_poly.pdbx_strand_id
1 'polypeptide(L)' 'MRSANRALARDDVATLVALGFSHQHIGELKQNGGFRPSSIAQNTRMITRLRKEGGGYAQ' A
#
# COMPACT_ATOMS: atom_id res chain seq x y z
N MET A 1 -6.39 5.15 -3.80
CA MET A 1 -5.35 4.30 -4.45
C MET A 1 -4.41 5.05 -5.37
N ARG A 2 -4.86 6.03 -6.17
CA ARG A 2 -3.94 6.90 -6.95
C ARG A 2 -2.83 7.53 -6.10
N SER A 3 -3.13 7.96 -4.88
CA SER A 3 -2.15 8.59 -3.98
C SER A 3 -0.99 7.65 -3.60
N ALA A 4 -1.28 6.38 -3.31
CA ALA A 4 -0.25 5.39 -2.99
C ALA A 4 0.62 5.07 -4.20
N ASN A 5 0.04 4.88 -5.40
CA ASN A 5 0.83 4.69 -6.62
C ASN A 5 1.68 5.91 -6.96
N ARG A 6 1.17 7.12 -6.72
CA ARG A 6 1.92 8.36 -6.96
C ARG A 6 3.08 8.52 -5.98
N ALA A 7 2.87 8.17 -4.71
CA ALA A 7 3.93 8.13 -3.71
C ALA A 7 4.98 7.06 -4.06
N LEU A 8 4.55 5.85 -4.45
CA LEU A 8 5.42 4.76 -4.90
C LEU A 8 6.27 5.15 -6.11
N ALA A 9 5.67 5.81 -7.11
CA ALA A 9 6.38 6.28 -8.30
C ALA A 9 7.42 7.38 -7.99
N ARG A 10 7.28 8.07 -6.85
CA ARG A 10 8.21 9.10 -6.37
C ARG A 10 9.21 8.58 -5.34
N ASP A 11 9.19 7.28 -5.04
CA ASP A 11 9.92 6.68 -3.91
C ASP A 11 9.61 7.35 -2.56
N ASP A 12 8.42 7.93 -2.43
CA ASP A 12 8.01 8.71 -1.27
C ASP A 12 7.50 7.78 -0.17
N VAL A 13 8.47 7.13 0.49
CA VAL A 13 8.24 6.18 1.60
C VAL A 13 7.53 6.87 2.76
N ALA A 14 7.84 8.13 3.04
CA ALA A 14 7.18 8.89 4.11
C ALA A 14 5.67 8.99 3.89
N THR A 15 5.24 9.31 2.66
CA THR A 15 3.82 9.35 2.31
C THR A 15 3.18 7.96 2.38
N LEU A 16 3.88 6.90 1.98
CA LEU A 16 3.37 5.53 2.07
C LEU A 16 3.21 5.08 3.54
N VAL A 17 4.16 5.40 4.40
CA VAL A 17 4.07 5.12 5.85
C VAL A 17 2.92 5.92 6.48
N ALA A 18 2.76 7.20 6.12
CA ALA A 18 1.64 8.02 6.56
C ALA A 18 0.27 7.51 6.10
N LEU A 19 0.22 6.81 4.96
CA LEU A 19 -0.98 6.12 4.46
C LEU A 19 -1.26 4.79 5.18
N GLY A 20 -0.39 4.38 6.12
CA GLY A 20 -0.53 3.17 6.91
C GLY A 20 0.13 1.93 6.27
N PHE A 21 1.03 2.11 5.31
CA PHE A 21 1.80 0.99 4.75
C PHE A 21 3.07 0.73 5.57
N SER A 22 3.30 -0.53 5.94
CA SER A 22 4.57 -0.95 6.53
C SER A 22 5.68 -1.01 5.47
N HIS A 23 6.94 -0.96 5.87
CA HIS A 23 8.07 -1.11 4.93
C HIS A 23 8.00 -2.41 4.12
N GLN A 24 7.48 -3.50 4.71
CA GLN A 24 7.26 -4.76 4.01
C GLN A 24 6.23 -4.58 2.87
N HIS A 25 5.11 -3.91 3.16
CA HIS A 25 4.06 -3.64 2.18
C HIS A 25 4.54 -2.70 1.05
N ILE A 26 5.43 -1.75 1.37
CA ILE A 26 6.05 -0.88 0.38
C ILE A 26 6.98 -1.67 -0.54
N GLY A 27 7.75 -2.61 0.01
CA GLY A 27 8.58 -3.52 -0.77
C GLY A 27 7.77 -4.40 -1.73
N GLU A 28 6.64 -4.94 -1.27
CA GLU A 28 5.71 -5.70 -2.13
C GLU A 28 5.07 -4.82 -3.21
N LEU A 29 4.69 -3.59 -2.89
CA LEU A 29 4.15 -2.64 -3.87
C LEU A 29 5.21 -2.28 -4.93
N LYS A 30 6.47 -2.05 -4.52
CA LYS A 30 7.57 -1.79 -5.45
C LYS A 30 7.80 -2.96 -6.41
N GLN A 31 7.86 -4.18 -5.89
CA GLN A 31 8.05 -5.39 -6.71
C GLN A 31 6.89 -5.63 -7.69
N ASN A 32 5.66 -5.34 -7.27
CA ASN A 32 4.47 -5.54 -8.11
C ASN A 32 4.14 -4.35 -9.03
N GLY A 33 4.87 -3.23 -8.95
CA GLY A 33 4.60 -2.02 -9.74
C GLY A 33 3.39 -1.21 -9.25
N GLY A 34 3.04 -1.35 -7.97
CA GLY A 34 1.93 -0.65 -7.32
C GLY A 34 0.56 -1.32 -7.51
N PHE A 35 -0.50 -0.58 -7.16
CA PHE A 35 -1.88 -1.04 -7.30
C PHE A 35 -2.30 -1.03 -8.77
N ARG A 36 -2.73 -2.19 -9.30
CA ARG A 36 -3.19 -2.28 -10.69
C ARG A 36 -4.56 -1.61 -10.87
N PRO A 37 -4.71 -0.62 -11.77
CA PRO A 37 -5.98 0.09 -11.94
C PRO A 37 -7.13 -0.80 -12.43
N SER A 38 -6.84 -1.93 -13.08
CA SER A 38 -7.82 -2.87 -13.62
C SER A 38 -8.41 -3.83 -12.59
N SER A 39 -7.88 -3.90 -11.37
CA SER A 39 -8.27 -4.92 -10.39
C SER A 39 -8.64 -4.32 -9.03
N ILE A 40 -9.75 -3.57 -9.01
CA ILE A 40 -10.27 -2.93 -7.80
C ILE A 40 -10.47 -3.95 -6.67
N ALA A 41 -11.09 -5.10 -6.96
CA ALA A 41 -11.35 -6.14 -5.97
C ALA A 41 -10.04 -6.74 -5.40
N GLN A 42 -9.03 -6.98 -6.24
CA GLN A 42 -7.73 -7.50 -5.81
C GLN A 42 -7.00 -6.48 -4.93
N ASN A 43 -6.99 -5.22 -5.34
CA ASN A 43 -6.36 -4.15 -4.57
C ASN A 43 -7.08 -3.89 -3.25
N THR A 44 -8.41 -3.97 -3.21
CA THR A 44 -9.18 -3.85 -1.95
C THR A 44 -8.84 -4.99 -1.00
N ARG A 45 -8.76 -6.24 -1.50
CA ARG A 45 -8.29 -7.37 -0.68
C ARG A 45 -6.88 -7.14 -0.17
N MET A 46 -5.98 -6.64 -1.01
CA MET A 46 -4.62 -6.31 -0.63
C MET A 46 -4.63 -5.24 0.47
N ILE A 47 -5.28 -4.09 0.30
CA ILE A 47 -5.39 -3.06 1.33
C ILE A 47 -5.98 -3.60 2.64
N THR A 48 -7.05 -4.39 2.59
CA THR A 48 -7.65 -5.00 3.79
C THR A 48 -6.69 -5.96 4.48
N ARG A 49 -5.94 -6.75 3.71
CA ARG A 49 -4.92 -7.67 4.22
C ARG A 49 -3.76 -6.89 4.87
N LEU A 50 -3.22 -5.89 4.17
CA LEU A 50 -2.14 -5.03 4.65
C LEU A 50 -2.55 -4.25 5.91
N ARG A 51 -3.82 -3.79 6.00
CA ARG A 51 -4.36 -3.16 7.22
C ARG A 51 -4.48 -4.15 8.37
N LYS A 52 -4.82 -5.41 8.09
CA LYS A 52 -4.90 -6.46 9.11
C LYS A 52 -3.52 -6.91 9.58
N GLU A 53 -2.54 -6.96 8.68
CA GLU A 53 -1.14 -7.31 8.96
C GLU A 53 -0.38 -6.15 9.63
N GLY A 54 -0.69 -4.90 9.32
CA GLY A 54 -0.17 -3.71 10.00
C GLY A 54 -0.97 -3.31 11.25
N GLY A 55 -2.10 -3.98 11.51
CA GLY A 55 -3.11 -3.63 12.51
C GLY A 55 -2.83 -4.14 13.92
N GLY A 56 -1.56 -4.13 14.34
CA GLY A 56 -1.19 -4.31 15.76
C GLY A 56 -1.56 -3.13 16.67
N TYR A 57 -2.07 -2.01 16.13
CA TYR A 57 -2.52 -0.85 16.91
C TYR A 57 -3.77 -0.26 16.22
N ALA A 58 -4.99 -0.58 16.67
CA ALA A 58 -5.80 0.20 17.63
C ALA A 58 -6.03 1.64 17.13
N GLN A 59 -7.20 1.90 16.52
CA GLN A 59 -8.38 2.58 17.12
C GLN A 59 -8.09 4.04 17.50
#